data_AF-A0A5N5HGT7-F1
#
_entry.id   AF-A0A5N5HGT7-F1
#
_cell.length_a   1.000
_cell.length_b   1.000
_cell.length_c   1.000
_cell.angle_alpha   90.00
_cell.angle_beta   90.00
_cell.angle_gamma   90.00
#
_symmetry.space_group_name_H-M   'P 1'
#
loop_
_entity.id
_entity.type
_entity.pdbx_description
1 polymer ?
#
loop_
_entity_poly.entity_id
_entity_poly.type
_entity_poly.pdbx_seq_one_letter_code
_entity_poly.pdbx_strand_id
1 'polypeptide(L)'
;MEKEEDDFDDEHDGRRRKKMDEKKGKRKMIMRKMIIKIDILKNLKRHKDEDLLKGQAVKNQKALWDKALEFRFLLQKAFSNSNRLPQEPVRSLFCDSHQVVSTAYSDLVDSSKRILDSLAELQEALLEKNPSIVQATDSKSGQSKKSESSKNIDGDGDEDWSQISQLLSRIATFRDKSINKWQRKTEVTTGAAAIKSKLHAFNQNISEQIASYMRDPSRVVRQMQMRKSAVSVFGAVPEEKNTAKGEETQSEAGAQVDGDLELLDDSEFYQQLLKEFFIQIYT
;
A
#
# COMPACT_ATOMS: atom_id res chain seq x y z
N MET A 1 -92.90 -20.91 51.92
CA MET A 1 -92.12 -21.75 51.00
C MET A 1 -91.34 -20.82 50.09
N GLU A 2 -90.05 -21.14 49.93
CA GLU A 2 -89.17 -20.80 48.80
C GLU A 2 -88.79 -19.33 48.57
N LYS A 3 -87.52 -19.05 48.83
CA LYS A 3 -86.52 -18.68 47.79
C LYS A 3 -85.12 -18.70 48.41
N GLU A 4 -84.45 -19.84 48.32
CA GLU A 4 -82.99 -19.87 48.23
C GLU A 4 -82.69 -19.82 46.72
N GLU A 5 -82.19 -18.69 46.23
CA GLU A 5 -81.61 -18.58 44.90
C GLU A 5 -80.08 -18.64 45.04
N ASP A 6 -79.52 -19.66 44.39
CA ASP A 6 -78.10 -19.96 44.21
C ASP A 6 -77.28 -18.75 43.73
N ASP A 7 -76.25 -18.37 44.50
CA ASP A 7 -75.26 -17.34 44.15
C ASP A 7 -73.84 -17.92 44.18
N PHE A 8 -73.56 -18.90 43.31
CA PHE A 8 -72.29 -19.66 43.37
C PHE A 8 -71.60 -19.96 42.02
N ASP A 9 -71.78 -19.14 40.97
CA ASP A 9 -71.14 -19.43 39.65
C ASP A 9 -70.23 -18.33 39.06
N ASP A 10 -70.14 -17.12 39.64
CA ASP A 10 -69.41 -16.01 38.99
C ASP A 10 -67.90 -15.95 39.36
N GLU A 11 -67.47 -16.47 40.52
CA GLU A 11 -66.06 -16.49 40.93
C GLU A 11 -65.20 -17.50 40.15
N HIS A 12 -65.81 -18.56 39.63
CA HIS A 12 -65.12 -19.65 38.94
C HIS A 12 -64.69 -19.28 37.51
N ASP A 13 -65.46 -18.44 36.80
CA ASP A 13 -65.13 -17.96 35.45
C ASP A 13 -64.00 -16.92 35.47
N GLY A 14 -64.00 -16.01 36.45
CA GLY A 14 -62.93 -15.02 36.65
C GLY A 14 -61.55 -15.66 36.90
N ARG A 15 -61.49 -16.72 37.72
CA ARG A 15 -60.26 -17.50 37.96
C ARG A 15 -59.77 -18.24 36.70
N ARG A 16 -60.68 -18.76 35.88
CA ARG A 16 -60.34 -19.44 34.61
C ARG A 16 -59.80 -18.47 33.57
N ARG A 17 -60.41 -17.29 33.42
CA ARG A 17 -59.92 -16.22 32.53
C ARG A 17 -58.52 -15.74 32.91
N LYS A 18 -58.28 -15.48 34.20
CA LYS A 18 -56.97 -15.03 34.72
C LYS A 18 -55.86 -16.07 34.44
N LYS A 19 -56.15 -17.37 34.63
CA LYS A 19 -55.22 -18.46 34.28
C LYS A 19 -54.96 -18.55 32.77
N MET A 20 -55.96 -18.33 31.92
CA MET A 20 -55.79 -18.33 30.46
C MET A 20 -54.92 -17.17 29.98
N ASP A 21 -55.12 -15.97 30.53
CA ASP A 21 -54.32 -14.80 30.20
C ASP A 21 -52.87 -14.91 30.68
N GLU A 22 -52.65 -15.49 31.87
CA GLU A 22 -51.30 -15.79 32.35
C GLU A 22 -50.60 -16.83 31.45
N LYS A 23 -51.33 -17.84 30.97
CA LYS A 23 -50.82 -18.85 30.03
C LYS A 23 -50.53 -18.25 28.65
N LYS A 24 -51.35 -17.32 28.17
CA LYS A 24 -51.09 -16.53 26.94
C LYS A 24 -49.86 -15.63 27.12
N GLY A 25 -49.70 -14.98 28.27
CA GLY A 25 -48.53 -14.18 28.62
C GLY A 25 -47.24 -14.99 28.62
N LYS A 26 -47.26 -16.17 29.26
CA LYS A 26 -46.14 -17.14 29.25
C LYS A 26 -45.80 -17.60 27.83
N ARG A 27 -46.80 -17.92 27.00
CA ARG A 27 -46.60 -18.29 25.58
C ARG A 27 -45.96 -17.15 24.77
N LYS A 28 -46.45 -15.91 24.92
CA LYS A 28 -45.85 -14.72 24.27
C LYS A 28 -44.39 -14.51 24.70
N MET A 29 -44.09 -14.70 25.99
CA MET A 29 -42.73 -14.57 26.50
C MET A 29 -41.78 -15.66 25.97
N ILE A 30 -42.24 -16.90 25.86
CA ILE A 30 -41.49 -18.01 25.26
C ILE A 30 -41.21 -17.71 23.78
N MET A 31 -42.20 -17.25 23.03
CA MET A 31 -42.05 -16.88 21.62
C MET A 31 -41.03 -15.74 21.45
N ARG A 32 -41.09 -14.69 22.27
CA ARG A 32 -40.09 -13.60 22.28
C ARG A 32 -38.68 -14.11 22.55
N LYS A 33 -38.49 -14.97 23.56
CA LYS A 33 -37.18 -15.59 23.86
C LYS A 33 -36.67 -16.44 22.69
N MET A 34 -37.56 -17.13 21.99
CA MET A 34 -37.19 -17.96 20.83
C MET A 34 -36.78 -17.11 19.63
N ILE A 35 -37.47 -16.00 19.36
CA ILE A 35 -37.10 -15.02 18.33
C ILE A 35 -35.71 -14.44 18.61
N ILE A 36 -35.45 -14.00 19.86
CA ILE A 36 -34.14 -13.47 20.27
C ILE A 36 -33.04 -14.52 20.09
N LYS A 37 -33.28 -15.77 20.50
CA LYS A 37 -32.30 -16.86 20.31
C LYS A 37 -32.02 -17.12 18.83
N ILE A 38 -33.04 -17.13 17.98
CA ILE A 38 -32.88 -17.30 16.52
C ILE A 38 -32.07 -16.14 15.93
N ASP A 39 -32.32 -14.91 16.38
CA ASP A 39 -31.59 -13.73 15.91
C ASP A 39 -30.10 -13.79 16.33
N ILE A 40 -29.82 -14.13 17.59
CA ILE A 40 -28.45 -14.34 18.08
C ILE A 40 -27.72 -15.42 17.26
N LEU A 41 -28.38 -16.56 16.99
CA LEU A 41 -27.79 -17.63 16.17
C LEU A 41 -27.52 -17.18 14.73
N LYS A 42 -28.44 -16.42 14.12
CA LYS A 42 -28.24 -15.85 12.78
C LYS A 42 -27.06 -14.87 12.76
N ASN A 43 -26.95 -13.99 13.75
CA ASN A 43 -25.84 -13.05 13.88
C ASN A 43 -24.51 -13.78 14.09
N LEU A 44 -24.49 -14.82 14.93
CA LEU A 44 -23.29 -15.63 15.16
C LEU A 44 -22.85 -16.35 13.88
N LYS A 45 -23.80 -16.91 13.11
CA LYS A 45 -23.50 -17.54 11.82
C LYS A 45 -22.95 -16.53 10.81
N ARG A 46 -23.55 -15.34 10.70
CA ARG A 46 -23.06 -14.26 9.84
C ARG A 46 -21.64 -13.84 10.21
N HIS A 47 -21.35 -13.64 11.49
CA HIS A 47 -20.00 -13.32 11.95
C HIS A 47 -18.99 -14.41 11.58
N LYS A 48 -19.35 -15.69 11.74
CA LYS A 48 -18.49 -16.81 11.35
C LYS A 48 -18.18 -16.78 9.85
N ASP A 49 -19.19 -16.55 9.01
CA ASP A 49 -19.02 -16.50 7.55
C ASP A 49 -18.18 -15.28 7.13
N GLU A 50 -18.41 -14.11 7.76
CA GLU A 50 -17.60 -12.91 7.55
C GLU A 50 -16.14 -13.11 7.98
N ASP A 51 -15.90 -13.76 9.12
CA ASP A 51 -14.56 -14.01 9.63
C ASP A 51 -13.81 -15.03 8.77
N LEU A 52 -14.52 -16.00 8.18
CA LEU A 52 -13.95 -16.89 7.16
C LEU A 52 -13.49 -16.11 5.93
N LEU A 53 -14.34 -15.20 5.42
CA LEU A 53 -13.99 -14.35 4.28
C LEU A 53 -12.83 -13.42 4.59
N LYS A 54 -12.79 -12.81 5.78
CA LYS A 54 -11.65 -12.00 6.24
C LYS A 54 -10.39 -12.83 6.33
N GLY A 55 -10.46 -14.04 6.87
CA GLY A 55 -9.34 -14.98 6.93
C GLY A 55 -8.78 -15.30 5.55
N GLN A 56 -9.65 -15.55 4.57
CA GLN A 56 -9.24 -15.78 3.19
C GLN A 56 -8.60 -14.53 2.56
N ALA A 57 -9.17 -13.36 2.81
CA ALA A 57 -8.63 -12.10 2.32
C ALA A 57 -7.21 -11.84 2.88
N VAL A 58 -6.98 -12.11 4.17
CA VAL A 58 -5.64 -11.99 4.80
C VAL A 58 -4.65 -12.97 4.17
N LYS A 59 -5.05 -14.22 3.91
CA LYS A 59 -4.19 -15.20 3.22
C LYS A 59 -3.80 -14.73 1.82
N ASN A 60 -4.76 -14.20 1.06
CA ASN A 60 -4.51 -13.70 -0.29
C ASN A 60 -3.60 -12.46 -0.27
N GLN A 61 -3.83 -11.53 0.66
CA GLN A 61 -2.99 -10.34 0.83
C GLN A 61 -1.54 -10.73 1.18
N LYS A 62 -1.36 -11.72 2.07
CA LYS A 62 -0.04 -12.25 2.40
C LYS A 62 0.64 -12.87 1.18
N ALA A 63 -0.08 -13.70 0.41
CA ALA A 63 0.48 -14.30 -0.80
C ALA A 63 0.93 -13.24 -1.84
N LEU A 64 0.13 -12.18 -2.03
CA LEU A 64 0.51 -11.07 -2.91
C LEU A 64 1.75 -10.33 -2.41
N TRP A 65 1.83 -10.07 -1.10
CA TRP A 65 2.98 -9.44 -0.47
C TRP A 65 4.26 -10.27 -0.62
N ASP A 66 4.17 -11.57 -0.34
CA ASP A 66 5.30 -12.51 -0.45
C ASP A 66 5.82 -12.57 -1.90
N LYS A 67 4.91 -12.62 -2.89
CA LYS A 67 5.29 -12.59 -4.31
C LYS A 67 5.89 -11.26 -4.76
N ALA A 68 5.40 -10.14 -4.26
CA ALA A 68 5.99 -8.83 -4.55
C ALA A 68 7.41 -8.70 -3.96
N LEU A 69 7.64 -9.23 -2.76
CA LEU A 69 8.97 -9.30 -2.16
C LEU A 69 9.92 -10.19 -2.95
N GLU A 70 9.48 -11.40 -3.31
CA GLU A 70 10.26 -12.33 -4.14
C GLU A 70 10.67 -11.66 -5.47
N PHE A 71 9.73 -10.99 -6.14
CA PHE A 71 10.01 -10.23 -7.36
C PHE A 71 11.06 -9.15 -7.14
N ARG A 72 10.94 -8.36 -6.06
CA ARG A 72 11.94 -7.33 -5.72
C ARG A 72 13.32 -7.92 -5.45
N PHE A 73 13.40 -9.08 -4.80
CA PHE A 73 14.67 -9.78 -4.55
C PHE A 73 15.33 -10.24 -5.85
N LEU A 74 14.54 -10.79 -6.79
CA LEU A 74 15.05 -11.22 -8.10
C LEU A 74 15.60 -10.03 -8.92
N LEU A 75 14.97 -8.85 -8.82
CA LEU A 75 15.44 -7.65 -9.51
C LEU A 75 16.69 -7.02 -8.92
N GLN A 76 17.00 -7.24 -7.63
CA GLN A 76 18.08 -6.52 -6.94
C GLN A 76 19.41 -6.59 -7.70
N LYS A 77 19.81 -7.78 -8.13
CA LYS A 77 21.10 -7.97 -8.80
C LYS A 77 21.12 -7.33 -10.18
N ALA A 78 20.00 -7.38 -10.92
CA ALA A 78 19.88 -6.73 -12.22
C ALA A 78 19.98 -5.20 -12.06
N PHE A 79 19.26 -4.63 -11.09
CA PHE A 79 19.31 -3.21 -10.75
C PHE A 79 20.72 -2.75 -10.33
N SER A 80 21.39 -3.46 -9.42
CA SER A 80 22.75 -3.08 -9.02
C SER A 80 23.76 -3.20 -10.17
N ASN A 81 23.56 -4.15 -11.10
CA ASN A 81 24.44 -4.31 -12.25
C ASN A 81 24.16 -3.31 -13.36
N SER A 82 22.93 -2.79 -13.50
CA SER A 82 22.63 -1.77 -14.51
C SER A 82 23.44 -0.50 -14.28
N ASN A 83 23.69 -0.12 -13.02
CA ASN A 83 24.58 0.99 -12.65
C ASN A 83 26.02 0.81 -13.14
N ARG A 84 26.46 -0.40 -13.49
CA ARG A 84 27.81 -0.66 -13.97
C ARG A 84 27.92 -0.62 -15.48
N LEU A 85 26.80 -0.58 -16.21
CA LEU A 85 26.80 -0.56 -17.66
C LEU A 85 27.48 0.71 -18.17
N PRO A 86 28.23 0.62 -19.28
CA PRO A 86 28.76 1.79 -19.97
C PRO A 86 27.65 2.81 -20.25
N GLN A 87 27.91 4.07 -19.87
CA GLN A 87 27.09 5.24 -20.20
C GLN A 87 27.55 5.84 -21.54
N GLU A 88 26.78 6.77 -22.11
CA GLU A 88 27.22 7.51 -23.30
C GLU A 88 28.41 8.44 -22.98
N PRO A 89 29.36 8.62 -23.93
CA PRO A 89 29.43 8.06 -25.29
C PRO A 89 30.07 6.66 -25.37
N VAL A 90 30.55 6.13 -24.25
CA VAL A 90 31.33 4.87 -24.19
C VAL A 90 30.47 3.67 -24.61
N ARG A 91 29.19 3.67 -24.25
CA ARG A 91 28.21 2.68 -24.71
C ARG A 91 28.20 2.56 -26.23
N SER A 92 28.05 3.69 -26.94
CA SER A 92 28.01 3.71 -28.41
C SER A 92 29.31 3.16 -28.99
N LEU A 93 30.47 3.54 -28.45
CA LEU A 93 31.77 3.01 -28.90
C LEU A 93 31.85 1.48 -28.78
N PHE A 94 31.36 0.89 -27.67
CA PHE A 94 31.33 -0.56 -27.51
C PHE A 94 30.37 -1.24 -28.50
N CYS A 95 29.20 -0.67 -28.71
CA CYS A 95 28.20 -1.19 -29.66
C CYS A 95 28.71 -1.14 -31.11
N ASP A 96 29.35 -0.04 -31.50
CA ASP A 96 29.90 0.16 -32.84
C ASP A 96 31.11 -0.76 -33.10
N SER A 97 31.89 -1.06 -32.05
CA SER A 97 33.07 -1.93 -32.15
C SER A 97 32.71 -3.41 -32.20
N HIS A 98 31.63 -3.82 -31.53
CA HIS A 98 31.28 -5.24 -31.38
C HIS A 98 29.78 -5.48 -31.53
N GLN A 99 29.39 -6.12 -32.64
CA GLN A 99 27.99 -6.47 -32.92
C GLN A 99 27.34 -7.30 -31.80
N VAL A 100 28.09 -8.20 -31.16
CA VAL A 100 27.60 -9.02 -30.03
C VAL A 100 27.15 -8.14 -28.86
N VAL A 101 27.87 -7.05 -28.59
CA VAL A 101 27.53 -6.10 -27.53
C VAL A 101 26.27 -5.33 -27.89
N SER A 102 26.18 -4.85 -29.13
CA SER A 102 24.98 -4.17 -29.66
C SER A 102 23.73 -5.06 -29.54
N THR A 103 23.83 -6.32 -29.98
CA THR A 103 22.73 -7.29 -29.84
C THR A 103 22.37 -7.55 -28.37
N ALA A 104 23.35 -7.73 -27.49
CA ALA A 104 23.10 -7.95 -26.07
C ALA A 104 22.40 -6.75 -25.38
N TYR A 105 22.72 -5.51 -25.79
CA TYR A 105 22.00 -4.32 -25.33
C TYR A 105 20.56 -4.28 -25.83
N SER A 106 20.32 -4.64 -27.09
CA SER A 106 18.96 -4.75 -27.64
C SER A 106 18.15 -5.78 -26.84
N ASP A 107 18.71 -6.97 -26.64
CA ASP A 107 18.06 -8.05 -25.87
C ASP A 107 17.76 -7.63 -24.43
N LEU A 108 18.68 -6.89 -23.80
CA LEU A 108 18.48 -6.34 -22.45
C LEU A 108 17.32 -5.33 -22.41
N VAL A 109 17.27 -4.40 -23.37
CA VAL A 109 16.19 -3.40 -23.47
C VAL A 109 14.85 -4.09 -23.71
N ASP A 110 14.79 -5.01 -24.68
CA ASP A 110 13.57 -5.76 -25.00
C ASP A 110 13.10 -6.59 -23.82
N SER A 111 14.02 -7.27 -23.12
CA SER A 111 13.67 -8.03 -21.93
C SER A 111 13.19 -7.13 -20.79
N SER A 112 13.75 -5.93 -20.63
CA SER A 112 13.34 -4.97 -19.60
C SER A 112 11.95 -4.42 -19.88
N LYS A 113 11.65 -4.09 -21.15
CA LYS A 113 10.32 -3.66 -21.59
C LYS A 113 9.25 -4.73 -21.34
N ARG A 114 9.51 -5.99 -21.72
CA ARG A 114 8.56 -7.08 -21.45
C ARG A 114 8.26 -7.27 -19.96
N ILE A 115 9.25 -7.07 -19.09
CA ILE A 115 9.03 -7.12 -17.63
C ILE A 115 8.11 -5.98 -17.21
N LEU A 116 8.35 -4.77 -17.72
CA LEU A 116 7.54 -3.59 -17.46
C LEU A 116 6.08 -3.80 -17.89
N ASP A 117 5.87 -4.32 -19.10
CA ASP A 117 4.55 -4.65 -19.65
C ASP A 117 3.84 -5.69 -18.77
N SER A 118 4.56 -6.77 -18.41
CA SER A 118 4.01 -7.82 -17.54
C SER A 118 3.59 -7.29 -16.16
N LEU A 119 4.34 -6.33 -15.60
CA LEU A 119 3.98 -5.68 -14.34
C LEU A 119 2.77 -4.75 -14.50
N ALA A 120 2.69 -4.01 -15.60
CA ALA A 120 1.56 -3.15 -15.91
C ALA A 120 0.28 -3.98 -16.08
N GLU A 121 0.34 -5.09 -16.82
CA GLU A 121 -0.77 -6.04 -16.99
C GLU A 121 -1.20 -6.65 -15.66
N LEU A 122 -0.25 -7.08 -14.82
CA LEU A 122 -0.55 -7.58 -13.47
C LEU A 122 -1.24 -6.51 -12.62
N GLN A 123 -0.75 -5.28 -12.65
CA GLN A 123 -1.35 -4.18 -11.90
C GLN A 123 -2.77 -3.88 -12.38
N GLU A 124 -3.03 -3.87 -13.69
CA GLU A 124 -4.39 -3.75 -14.24
C GLU A 124 -5.30 -4.87 -13.79
N ALA A 125 -4.86 -6.13 -13.90
CA ALA A 125 -5.64 -7.27 -13.45
C ALA A 125 -5.99 -7.17 -11.94
N LEU A 126 -5.05 -6.72 -11.11
CA LEU A 126 -5.30 -6.49 -9.68
C LEU A 126 -6.30 -5.35 -9.44
N LEU A 127 -6.27 -4.29 -10.25
CA LEU A 127 -7.21 -3.18 -10.19
C LEU A 127 -8.63 -3.62 -10.58
N GLU A 128 -8.78 -4.32 -11.70
CA GLU A 128 -10.08 -4.81 -12.19
C GLU A 128 -10.75 -5.78 -11.21
N LYS A 129 -9.95 -6.63 -10.55
CA LYS A 129 -10.45 -7.57 -9.53
C LYS A 129 -10.76 -6.91 -8.19
N ASN A 130 -10.54 -5.59 -8.05
CA ASN A 130 -10.82 -4.85 -6.82
C ASN A 130 -11.75 -3.64 -7.06
N PRO A 131 -13.09 -3.85 -7.08
CA PRO A 131 -14.08 -2.81 -7.32
C PRO A 131 -14.00 -1.63 -6.32
N SER A 132 -13.48 -1.86 -5.12
CA SER A 132 -13.34 -0.82 -4.11
C SER A 132 -12.32 0.26 -4.50
N ILE A 133 -11.41 -0.03 -5.44
CA ILE A 133 -10.47 0.96 -5.97
C ILE A 133 -11.20 1.96 -6.86
N VAL A 134 -12.06 1.49 -7.77
CA VAL A 134 -12.89 2.32 -8.66
C VAL A 134 -13.89 3.17 -7.86
N GLN A 135 -14.53 2.59 -6.85
CA GLN A 135 -15.42 3.34 -5.96
C GLN A 135 -14.70 4.44 -5.17
N ALA A 136 -13.43 4.22 -4.84
CA ALA A 136 -12.63 5.18 -4.10
C ALA A 136 -12.24 6.41 -4.94
N THR A 137 -12.10 6.25 -6.26
CA THR A 137 -11.82 7.32 -7.23
C THR A 137 -13.06 8.13 -7.58
N ASP A 138 -14.23 7.49 -7.74
CA ASP A 138 -15.48 8.17 -8.13
C ASP A 138 -16.03 9.11 -7.05
N SER A 139 -15.76 8.81 -5.78
CA SER A 139 -16.18 9.66 -4.65
C SER A 139 -15.53 11.06 -4.62
N LYS A 140 -14.57 11.35 -5.51
CA LYS A 140 -13.80 12.61 -5.56
C LYS A 140 -13.93 13.38 -6.88
N SER A 141 -14.89 13.07 -7.75
CA SER A 141 -15.10 13.81 -9.01
C SER A 141 -15.50 15.29 -8.82
N GLY A 142 -15.66 15.78 -7.59
CA GLY A 142 -15.92 17.19 -7.28
C GLY A 142 -14.72 18.07 -6.91
N GLN A 143 -13.56 17.51 -6.51
CA GLN A 143 -12.45 18.34 -6.02
C GLN A 143 -11.14 17.55 -5.93
N SER A 144 -10.40 17.46 -7.03
CA SER A 144 -8.94 17.33 -6.93
C SER A 144 -8.32 18.02 -8.13
N LYS A 145 -7.59 19.10 -7.84
CA LYS A 145 -6.83 19.86 -8.80
C LYS A 145 -5.96 18.89 -9.58
N LYS A 146 -6.17 18.87 -10.89
CA LYS A 146 -5.24 18.40 -11.91
C LYS A 146 -3.83 18.75 -11.43
N SER A 147 -3.03 17.76 -11.08
CA SER A 147 -1.62 17.97 -10.81
C SER A 147 -1.01 18.36 -12.16
N GLU A 148 -0.80 19.66 -12.36
CA GLU A 148 -0.09 20.23 -13.50
C GLU A 148 1.43 19.97 -13.35
N SER A 149 1.82 18.71 -13.20
CA SER A 149 3.24 18.32 -13.17
C SER A 149 3.67 17.51 -14.40
N SER A 150 2.79 17.32 -15.38
CA SER A 150 3.06 16.51 -16.58
C SER A 150 3.44 17.33 -17.82
N LYS A 151 3.95 18.56 -17.66
CA LYS A 151 4.19 19.47 -18.80
C LYS A 151 5.65 19.67 -19.22
N ASN A 152 6.59 18.91 -18.67
CA ASN A 152 8.00 18.99 -19.05
C ASN A 152 8.61 17.60 -19.27
N ILE A 153 8.01 16.79 -20.14
CA ILE A 153 8.71 15.64 -20.73
C ILE A 153 8.54 15.77 -22.25
N ASP A 154 9.29 16.71 -22.83
CA ASP A 154 9.55 16.74 -24.27
C ASP A 154 10.60 15.66 -24.54
N GLY A 155 10.12 14.49 -24.97
CA GLY A 155 10.97 13.39 -25.41
C GLY A 155 10.11 12.20 -25.82
N ASP A 156 10.28 11.76 -27.07
CA ASP A 156 9.64 10.64 -27.79
C ASP A 156 9.81 9.24 -27.13
N GLY A 157 10.07 9.18 -25.82
CA GLY A 157 10.26 7.97 -25.01
C GLY A 157 9.46 7.91 -23.71
N ASP A 158 8.39 8.71 -23.59
CA ASP A 158 7.62 8.91 -22.35
C ASP A 158 6.28 8.14 -22.30
N GLU A 159 5.96 7.31 -23.30
CA GLU A 159 4.68 6.57 -23.33
C GLU A 159 4.62 5.50 -22.24
N ASP A 160 5.68 4.68 -22.11
CA ASP A 160 5.80 3.63 -21.10
C ASP A 160 5.67 4.21 -19.67
N TRP A 161 6.37 5.32 -19.39
CA TRP A 161 6.32 6.01 -18.10
C TRP A 161 4.99 6.70 -17.85
N SER A 162 4.37 7.26 -18.89
CA SER A 162 3.02 7.81 -18.83
C SER A 162 1.99 6.75 -18.46
N GLN A 163 2.06 5.55 -19.04
CA GLN A 163 1.18 4.43 -18.71
C GLN A 163 1.32 4.04 -17.23
N ILE A 164 2.56 3.87 -16.75
CA ILE A 164 2.83 3.54 -15.34
C ILE A 164 2.31 4.63 -14.40
N SER A 165 2.56 5.89 -14.73
CA SER A 165 2.08 7.03 -13.95
C SER A 165 0.54 7.05 -13.86
N GLN A 166 -0.15 6.76 -14.96
CA GLN A 166 -1.61 6.63 -14.98
C GLN A 166 -2.10 5.49 -14.07
N LEU A 167 -1.47 4.31 -14.13
CA LEU A 167 -1.80 3.17 -13.26
C LEU A 167 -1.61 3.50 -11.77
N LEU A 168 -0.50 4.15 -11.43
CA LEU A 168 -0.21 4.59 -10.05
C LEU A 168 -1.20 5.67 -9.57
N SER A 169 -1.64 6.56 -10.47
CA SER A 169 -2.63 7.58 -10.13
C SER A 169 -4.01 6.99 -9.80
N ARG A 170 -4.43 5.93 -10.52
CA ARG A 170 -5.71 5.24 -10.31
C ARG A 170 -5.79 4.59 -8.92
N ILE A 171 -4.69 4.03 -8.43
CA ILE A 171 -4.66 3.40 -7.10
C ILE A 171 -4.46 4.41 -5.95
N ALA A 172 -3.93 5.60 -6.22
CA ALA A 172 -3.49 6.55 -5.19
C ALA A 172 -4.55 6.84 -4.13
N THR A 173 -5.80 7.13 -4.53
CA THR A 173 -6.86 7.45 -3.57
C THR A 173 -7.22 6.26 -2.68
N PHE A 174 -7.26 5.05 -3.24
CA PHE A 174 -7.53 3.84 -2.46
C PHE A 174 -6.38 3.51 -1.51
N ARG A 175 -5.13 3.62 -2.00
CA ARG A 175 -3.91 3.45 -1.21
C ARG A 175 -3.92 4.38 0.00
N ASP A 176 -4.10 5.68 -0.21
CA ASP A 176 -4.04 6.68 0.84
C ASP A 176 -5.14 6.46 1.89
N LYS A 177 -6.38 6.19 1.44
CA LYS A 177 -7.49 5.84 2.35
C LYS A 177 -7.18 4.60 3.19
N SER A 178 -6.60 3.57 2.57
CA SER A 178 -6.27 2.30 3.23
C SER A 178 -5.15 2.47 4.25
N ILE A 179 -4.06 3.14 3.88
CA ILE A 179 -2.93 3.44 4.78
C ILE A 179 -3.41 4.24 5.99
N ASN A 180 -4.16 5.32 5.77
CA ASN A 180 -4.63 6.18 6.86
C ASN A 180 -5.61 5.45 7.78
N LYS A 181 -6.46 4.57 7.22
CA LYS A 181 -7.35 3.71 8.01
C LYS A 181 -6.56 2.78 8.93
N TRP A 182 -5.53 2.12 8.40
CA TRP A 182 -4.69 1.21 9.18
C TRP A 182 -3.84 1.94 10.22
N GLN A 183 -3.29 3.11 9.88
CA GLN A 183 -2.62 3.99 10.85
C GLN A 183 -3.53 4.27 12.05
N ARG A 184 -4.72 4.81 11.80
CA ARG A 184 -5.68 5.15 12.87
C ARG A 184 -6.06 3.93 13.70
N LYS A 185 -6.29 2.79 13.06
CA LYS A 185 -6.60 1.55 13.76
C LYS A 185 -5.46 1.14 14.68
N THR A 186 -4.22 1.16 14.20
CA THR A 186 -3.04 0.85 15.02
C THR A 186 -2.89 1.82 16.18
N GLU A 187 -3.09 3.12 15.97
CA GLU A 187 -3.02 4.14 17.03
C GLU A 187 -4.07 3.97 18.12
N VAL A 188 -5.30 3.58 17.73
CA VAL A 188 -6.38 3.27 18.67
C VAL A 188 -6.08 1.99 19.45
N THR A 189 -5.61 0.93 18.78
CA THR A 189 -5.32 -0.36 19.42
C THR A 189 -4.12 -0.29 20.36
N THR A 190 -3.09 0.48 20.03
CA THR A 190 -1.87 0.62 20.86
C THR A 190 -1.99 1.69 21.94
N GLY A 191 -3.07 2.47 21.96
CA GLY A 191 -3.22 3.62 22.87
C GLY A 191 -2.33 4.82 22.51
N ALA A 192 -1.55 4.75 21.41
CA ALA A 192 -0.64 5.79 20.97
C ALA A 192 -1.36 7.12 20.65
N ALA A 193 -2.66 7.07 20.33
CA ALA A 193 -3.49 8.27 20.11
C ALA A 193 -3.52 9.21 21.34
N ALA A 194 -3.47 8.67 22.57
CA ALA A 194 -3.46 9.47 23.80
C ALA A 194 -2.10 10.14 24.06
N ILE A 195 -1.01 9.55 23.55
CA ILE A 195 0.38 10.01 23.77
C ILE A 195 0.78 11.03 22.69
N LYS A 196 0.38 10.81 21.43
CA LYS A 196 0.73 11.65 20.28
C LYS A 196 -0.03 12.98 20.19
N SER A 197 -1.14 13.14 20.92
CA SER A 197 -1.96 14.36 20.94
C SER A 197 -1.17 15.66 21.20
N LYS A 198 0.00 15.59 21.85
CA LYS A 198 0.83 16.76 22.20
C LYS A 198 1.81 17.23 21.12
N LEU A 199 1.95 16.53 19.98
CA LEU A 199 2.90 16.92 18.92
C LEU A 199 2.23 17.00 17.54
N HIS A 200 2.13 18.22 16.98
CA HIS A 200 1.41 18.50 15.73
C HIS A 200 1.92 17.72 14.50
N ALA A 201 3.21 17.41 14.43
CA ALA A 201 3.78 16.62 13.34
C ALA A 201 3.33 15.15 13.34
N PHE A 202 2.98 14.61 14.52
CA PHE A 202 2.49 13.22 14.66
C PHE A 202 0.97 13.08 14.50
N ASN A 203 0.23 14.18 14.38
CA ASN A 203 -1.22 14.19 14.16
C ASN A 203 -1.61 14.20 12.67
N GLN A 204 -0.64 14.27 11.75
CA GLN A 204 -0.90 14.20 10.31
C GLN A 204 -1.02 12.76 9.84
N ASN A 205 -1.89 12.53 8.86
CA ASN A 205 -2.00 11.21 8.24
C ASN A 205 -0.70 10.88 7.47
N ILE A 206 -0.28 9.62 7.44
CA ILE A 206 0.95 9.18 6.73
C ILE A 206 0.94 9.67 5.27
N SER A 207 -0.22 9.62 4.59
CA SER A 207 -0.33 10.11 3.21
C SER A 207 0.00 11.61 3.07
N GLU A 208 -0.37 12.42 4.06
CA GLU A 208 -0.10 13.87 4.07
C GLU A 208 1.38 14.15 4.35
N GLN A 209 1.98 13.39 5.26
CA GLN A 209 3.42 13.45 5.54
C GLN A 209 4.23 13.12 4.28
N ILE A 210 3.86 12.03 3.59
CA ILE A 210 4.48 11.64 2.31
C ILE A 210 4.26 12.74 1.27
N ALA A 211 3.04 13.25 1.10
CA ALA A 211 2.75 14.31 0.13
C ALA A 211 3.54 15.60 0.41
N SER A 212 3.72 15.97 1.69
CA SER A 212 4.54 17.12 2.07
C SER A 212 6.03 16.88 1.79
N TYR A 213 6.51 15.66 2.03
CA TYR A 213 7.89 15.29 1.76
C TYR A 213 8.18 15.26 0.24
N MET A 214 7.21 14.77 -0.55
CA MET A 214 7.28 14.68 -2.01
C MET A 214 7.01 16.01 -2.73
N ARG A 215 6.72 17.11 -2.01
CA ARG A 215 6.56 18.44 -2.62
C ARG A 215 7.86 18.92 -3.29
N ASP A 216 9.00 18.55 -2.72
CA ASP A 216 10.31 18.73 -3.32
C ASP A 216 11.02 17.36 -3.39
N PRO A 217 10.80 16.59 -4.47
CA PRO A 217 11.38 15.27 -4.61
C PRO A 217 12.90 15.33 -4.83
N SER A 218 13.46 16.51 -5.15
CA SER A 218 14.88 16.67 -5.48
C SER A 218 15.78 16.20 -4.34
N ARG A 219 15.37 16.39 -3.08
CA ARG A 219 16.11 15.90 -1.92
C ARG A 219 16.15 14.38 -1.86
N VAL A 220 15.04 13.72 -2.18
CA VAL A 220 14.93 12.25 -2.17
C VAL A 220 15.74 11.65 -3.30
N VAL A 221 15.59 12.22 -4.50
CA VAL A 221 16.33 11.82 -5.69
C VAL A 221 17.83 11.94 -5.44
N ARG A 222 18.32 13.07 -4.90
CA ARG A 222 19.74 13.25 -4.55
C ARG A 222 20.22 12.26 -3.50
N GLN A 223 19.39 11.87 -2.54
CA GLN A 223 19.74 10.86 -1.54
C GLN A 223 19.90 9.46 -2.15
N MET A 224 19.12 9.16 -3.20
CA MET A 224 19.22 7.89 -3.92
C MET A 224 20.34 7.91 -4.98
N GLN A 225 20.90 9.06 -5.35
CA GLN A 225 21.93 9.11 -6.39
C GLN A 225 23.30 8.69 -5.85
N MET A 226 23.98 7.84 -6.59
CA MET A 226 25.34 7.39 -6.27
C MET A 226 26.38 8.30 -6.89
N ARG A 227 27.56 8.36 -6.26
CA ARG A 227 28.74 8.95 -6.89
C ARG A 227 29.33 7.97 -7.90
N LYS A 228 29.83 8.48 -9.03
CA LYS A 228 30.58 7.67 -10.01
C LYS A 228 31.71 6.86 -9.38
N SER A 229 32.42 7.41 -8.40
CA SER A 229 33.51 6.71 -7.69
C SER A 229 33.06 5.55 -6.81
N ALA A 230 31.78 5.48 -6.44
CA ALA A 230 31.23 4.38 -5.65
C ALA A 230 30.86 3.16 -6.53
N VAL A 231 30.78 3.33 -7.85
CA VAL A 231 30.37 2.29 -8.79
C VAL A 231 31.46 2.06 -9.83
N SER A 232 31.88 0.81 -10.01
CA SER A 232 32.80 0.44 -11.08
C SER A 232 32.05 0.36 -12.42
N VAL A 233 31.81 1.53 -13.04
CA VAL A 233 31.21 1.65 -14.38
C VAL A 233 32.20 1.14 -15.43
N PHE A 234 31.77 0.26 -16.32
CA PHE A 234 32.64 -0.27 -17.36
C PHE A 234 33.02 0.81 -18.38
N GLY A 235 34.30 0.84 -18.74
CA GLY A 235 34.84 1.83 -19.67
C GLY A 235 34.99 3.24 -19.08
N ALA A 236 34.68 3.44 -17.80
CA ALA A 236 35.04 4.66 -17.09
C ALA A 236 36.56 4.67 -16.85
N VAL A 237 37.23 5.71 -17.35
CA VAL A 237 38.62 6.00 -16.97
C VAL A 237 38.57 6.61 -15.57
N PRO A 238 39.30 6.06 -14.58
CA PRO A 238 39.40 6.70 -13.27
C PRO A 238 39.92 8.12 -13.47
N GLU A 239 39.16 9.13 -13.04
CA GLU A 239 39.72 10.47 -12.91
C GLU A 239 40.88 10.38 -11.90
N GLU A 240 42.11 10.48 -12.40
CA GLU A 240 43.27 10.68 -11.54
C GLU A 240 42.98 11.91 -10.68
N LYS A 241 42.92 11.70 -9.36
CA LYS A 241 42.89 12.80 -8.39
C LYS A 241 44.11 13.67 -8.65
N ASN A 242 43.90 14.81 -9.31
CA ASN A 242 44.81 15.93 -9.22
C ASN A 242 44.77 16.45 -7.78
N THR A 243 45.45 15.75 -6.86
CA THR A 243 45.87 16.31 -5.58
C THR A 243 46.97 17.32 -5.84
N ALA A 244 46.59 18.51 -6.28
CA ALA A 244 47.37 19.70 -6.00
C ALA A 244 47.02 20.12 -4.56
N LYS A 245 48.00 20.05 -3.67
CA LYS A 245 47.98 20.66 -2.34
C LYS A 245 47.51 22.12 -2.44
N GLY A 246 46.54 22.52 -1.62
CA GLY A 246 46.13 23.92 -1.51
C GLY A 246 45.02 24.14 -0.49
N GLU A 247 45.45 24.37 0.75
CA GLU A 247 44.77 25.14 1.82
C GLU A 247 43.39 24.68 2.33
N GLU A 248 43.43 24.17 3.57
CA GLU A 248 42.28 24.10 4.47
C GLU A 248 41.76 25.50 4.76
N THR A 249 40.69 25.88 4.07
CA THR A 249 39.78 26.92 4.56
C THR A 249 38.46 26.23 4.89
N GLN A 250 38.19 26.11 6.19
CA GLN A 250 36.86 25.78 6.71
C GLN A 250 35.86 26.80 6.15
N SER A 251 35.06 26.39 5.17
CA SER A 251 33.82 27.05 4.80
C SER A 251 32.65 26.15 5.20
N GLU A 252 32.04 26.51 6.33
CA GLU A 252 30.73 26.05 6.76
C GLU A 252 29.67 26.55 5.77
N ALA A 253 29.44 25.77 4.70
CA ALA A 253 28.23 25.74 3.89
C ALA A 253 28.35 24.53 2.96
N GLY A 254 27.96 23.35 3.49
CA GLY A 254 28.23 22.04 2.92
C GLY A 254 28.03 21.98 1.40
N ALA A 255 29.17 21.87 0.71
CA ALA A 255 29.27 21.66 -0.73
C ALA A 255 28.30 20.56 -1.18
N GLN A 256 27.44 20.95 -2.10
CA GLN A 256 26.50 20.12 -2.84
C GLN A 256 27.31 19.08 -3.63
N VAL A 257 27.51 17.89 -3.06
CA VAL A 257 28.14 16.78 -3.78
C VAL A 257 27.07 16.12 -4.64
N ASP A 258 26.94 16.62 -5.86
CA ASP A 258 25.96 16.16 -6.84
C ASP A 258 26.26 14.70 -7.23
N GLY A 259 25.29 13.81 -7.00
CA GLY A 259 25.37 12.42 -7.44
C GLY A 259 25.18 12.32 -8.97
N ASP A 260 25.54 11.19 -9.55
CA ASP A 260 25.25 10.93 -10.96
C ASP A 260 23.76 10.67 -11.14
N LEU A 261 23.12 11.36 -12.09
CA LEU A 261 21.70 11.22 -12.40
C LEU A 261 21.33 9.81 -12.88
N GLU A 262 22.28 9.10 -13.49
CA GLU A 262 22.07 7.76 -14.04
C GLU A 262 22.39 6.63 -13.04
N LEU A 263 22.97 6.93 -11.88
CA LEU A 263 23.35 5.93 -10.88
C LEU A 263 22.44 6.03 -9.66
N LEU A 264 21.67 4.98 -9.39
CA LEU A 264 20.68 4.96 -8.30
C LEU A 264 20.98 3.87 -7.26
N ASP A 265 20.84 4.20 -5.98
CA ASP A 265 20.95 3.32 -4.84
C ASP A 265 19.65 3.32 -4.04
N ASP A 266 19.01 2.17 -3.99
CA ASP A 266 17.84 1.92 -3.16
C ASP A 266 18.12 0.89 -2.05
N SER A 267 19.41 0.67 -1.71
CA SER A 267 19.84 -0.34 -0.74
C SER A 267 19.20 -0.17 0.63
N GLU A 268 18.96 1.06 1.09
CA GLU A 268 18.28 1.31 2.37
C GLU A 268 16.84 0.75 2.34
N PHE A 269 16.10 1.02 1.27
CA PHE A 269 14.75 0.49 1.07
C PHE A 269 14.77 -1.04 0.97
N TYR A 270 15.70 -1.59 0.19
CA TYR A 270 15.89 -3.03 0.05
C TYR A 270 16.20 -3.74 1.38
N GLN A 271 17.12 -3.17 2.18
CA GLN A 271 17.48 -3.70 3.50
C GLN A 271 16.29 -3.67 4.46
N GLN A 272 15.49 -2.60 4.41
CA GLN A 272 14.26 -2.53 5.20
C GLN A 272 13.27 -3.62 4.79
N LEU A 273 13.07 -3.87 3.50
CA LEU A 273 12.21 -4.97 3.02
C LEU A 273 12.72 -6.35 3.47
N LEU A 274 14.03 -6.58 3.42
CA LEU A 274 14.65 -7.82 3.91
C LEU A 274 14.45 -8.01 5.40
N LYS A 275 14.65 -6.94 6.19
CA LYS A 275 14.46 -6.98 7.64
C LYS A 275 13.02 -7.36 8.00
N GLU A 276 12.04 -6.73 7.36
CA GLU A 276 10.62 -7.04 7.56
C GLU A 276 10.30 -8.49 7.15
N PHE A 277 10.86 -8.97 6.03
CA PHE A 277 10.69 -10.34 5.58
C PHE A 277 11.22 -11.37 6.58
N PHE A 278 12.43 -11.16 7.12
CA PHE A 278 12.99 -12.06 8.13
C PHE A 278 12.19 -12.03 9.43
N ILE A 279 11.76 -10.86 9.89
CA ILE A 279 10.91 -10.75 11.09
C ILE A 279 9.66 -11.62 10.91
N GLN A 280 9.00 -11.57 9.76
CA GLN A 280 7.80 -12.37 9.47
C GLN A 280 8.04 -13.90 9.41
N ILE A 281 9.27 -14.36 9.15
CA ILE A 281 9.61 -15.80 9.17
C ILE A 281 9.80 -16.29 10.62
N TYR A 282 10.31 -15.42 11.50
CA TYR A 282 10.67 -15.79 12.88
C TYR A 282 9.59 -15.48 13.93
N THR A 283 8.46 -14.88 13.52
CA THR A 283 7.26 -14.63 14.36
C THR A 283 6.06 -15.41 13.86
#